data_AF-A0A2W6UBI4-F1
#
_entry.id   AF-A0A2W6UBI4-F1
#
_cell.length_a   1.000
_cell.length_b   1.000
_cell.length_c   1.000
_cell.angle_alpha   90.00
_cell.angle_beta   90.00
_cell.angle_gamma   90.00
#
_symmetry.space_group_name_H-M   'P 1'
#
loop_
_entity.id
_entity.type
_entity.pdbx_description
1 polymer ?
#
loop_
_entity_poly.entity_id
_entity_poly.type
_entity_poly.pdbx_seq_one_letter_code
_entity_poly.pdbx_strand_id
1 'polypeptide(L)'
;WLDYELDVAKLIAYPTISDGRQPLTAAFLRAKKTADRLRPASPKAHLTDQELAAYAAAVTDYEVAFDVAEREARRLKDSDFTETERKRLATAQQLLSVAVDSAATPAERQVAYKRVREELDGLIVVSDEAIVVLEKKVALPLDAAASDAPAPAAD
;
A
#
# COMPACT_ATOMS: atom_id res chain seq x y z
N TRP A 1 -2.64 2.00 8.20
CA TRP A 1 -2.33 0.66 7.67
C TRP A 1 -2.83 0.44 6.25
N LEU A 2 -4.14 0.54 5.97
CA LEU A 2 -4.73 0.17 4.66
C LEU A 2 -4.01 0.77 3.46
N ASP A 3 -3.57 2.03 3.54
CA ASP A 3 -2.77 2.64 2.47
C ASP A 3 -1.51 1.83 2.12
N TYR A 4 -0.78 1.31 3.11
CA TYR A 4 0.42 0.50 2.88
C TYR A 4 0.09 -0.88 2.30
N GLU A 5 -1.13 -1.37 2.55
CA GLU A 5 -1.62 -2.66 2.05
C GLU A 5 -2.19 -2.56 0.64
N LEU A 6 -2.54 -1.36 0.15
CA LEU A 6 -3.15 -1.15 -1.16
C LEU A 6 -2.29 -0.29 -2.11
N ASP A 7 -1.35 0.48 -1.59
CA ASP A 7 -0.48 1.38 -2.35
C ASP A 7 0.94 0.83 -2.44
N VAL A 8 1.23 0.20 -3.59
CA VAL A 8 2.56 -0.34 -3.90
C VAL A 8 3.63 0.74 -3.84
N ALA A 9 3.35 1.99 -4.19
CA ALA A 9 4.36 3.06 -4.12
C ALA A 9 4.72 3.38 -2.68
N LYS A 10 3.72 3.41 -1.79
CA LYS A 10 3.92 3.62 -0.35
C LYS A 10 4.68 2.46 0.29
N LEU A 11 4.41 1.24 -0.17
CA LEU A 11 5.11 0.03 0.26
C LEU A 11 6.59 0.05 -0.15
N ILE A 12 6.91 0.45 -1.39
CA ILE A 12 8.31 0.61 -1.87
C ILE A 12 9.03 1.70 -1.07
N ALA A 13 8.36 2.81 -0.76
CA ALA A 13 8.96 3.92 -0.05
C ALA A 13 9.29 3.60 1.42
N TYR A 14 8.54 2.70 2.04
CA TYR A 14 8.64 2.37 3.47
C TYR A 14 8.56 0.85 3.72
N PRO A 15 9.49 0.06 3.13
CA PRO A 15 9.37 -1.40 3.05
C PRO A 15 9.35 -2.12 4.39
N THR A 16 9.95 -1.54 5.43
CA THR A 16 10.01 -2.15 6.75
C THR A 16 8.64 -2.20 7.45
N ILE A 17 7.64 -1.42 7.01
CA ILE A 17 6.29 -1.40 7.61
C ILE A 17 5.50 -2.70 7.37
N SER A 18 5.90 -3.52 6.40
CA SER A 18 5.32 -4.83 6.12
C SER A 18 6.26 -5.99 6.48
N ASP A 19 7.50 -5.71 6.88
CA ASP A 19 8.49 -6.71 7.24
C ASP A 19 8.31 -7.19 8.69
N GLY A 20 7.73 -8.38 8.87
CA GLY A 20 7.54 -8.99 10.19
C GLY A 20 8.82 -9.34 10.94
N ARG A 21 10.01 -9.21 10.33
CA ARG A 21 11.30 -9.35 11.02
C ARG A 21 11.65 -8.10 11.82
N GLN A 22 11.08 -6.96 11.45
CA GLN A 22 11.30 -5.69 12.14
C GLN A 22 10.52 -5.69 13.46
N PRO A 23 11.18 -5.49 14.62
CA PRO A 23 10.51 -5.68 15.92
C PRO A 23 9.27 -4.80 16.12
N LEU A 24 9.31 -3.54 15.67
CA LEU A 24 8.19 -2.62 15.78
C LEU A 24 7.04 -3.00 14.84
N THR A 25 7.35 -3.43 13.62
CA THR A 25 6.36 -3.97 12.68
C THR A 25 5.74 -5.27 13.21
N ALA A 26 6.53 -6.17 13.79
CA ALA A 26 6.01 -7.39 14.42
C ALA A 26 5.06 -7.10 15.59
N ALA A 27 5.39 -6.11 16.43
CA ALA A 27 4.53 -5.66 17.51
C ALA A 27 3.21 -5.09 16.98
N PHE A 28 3.30 -4.22 15.98
CA PHE A 28 2.15 -3.68 15.24
C PHE A 28 1.25 -4.78 14.66
N LEU A 29 1.81 -5.74 13.91
CA LEU A 29 1.04 -6.81 13.27
C LEU A 29 0.36 -7.72 14.32
N ARG A 30 0.99 -7.95 15.47
CA ARG A 30 0.40 -8.70 16.59
C ARG A 30 -0.77 -7.93 17.22
N ALA A 31 -0.61 -6.62 17.43
CA ALA A 31 -1.67 -5.77 17.95
C ALA A 31 -2.86 -5.72 16.98
N LYS A 32 -2.59 -5.56 15.67
CA LYS A 32 -3.61 -5.65 14.61
C LYS A 32 -4.40 -6.95 14.69
N LYS A 33 -3.71 -8.09 14.72
CA LYS A 33 -4.35 -9.42 14.81
C LYS A 33 -5.22 -9.56 16.05
N THR A 34 -4.84 -8.92 17.16
CA THR A 34 -5.60 -8.93 18.41
C THR A 34 -6.88 -8.09 18.28
N ALA A 35 -6.77 -6.87 17.73
CA ALA A 35 -7.91 -6.01 17.44
C ALA A 35 -8.88 -6.66 16.45
N ASP A 36 -8.37 -7.24 15.35
CA ASP A 36 -9.18 -7.94 14.35
C ASP A 36 -9.95 -9.13 14.93
N ARG A 37 -9.35 -9.88 15.86
CA ARG A 37 -10.01 -11.01 16.53
C ARG A 37 -11.13 -10.57 17.48
N LEU A 38 -10.96 -9.40 18.11
CA LEU A 38 -11.96 -8.82 19.02
C LEU A 38 -13.00 -7.97 18.28
N ARG A 39 -12.81 -7.74 16.98
CA ARG A 39 -13.71 -6.94 16.17
C ARG A 39 -15.12 -7.55 16.18
N PRO A 40 -16.15 -6.77 16.51
CA PRO A 40 -17.53 -7.24 16.44
C PRO A 40 -17.90 -7.67 15.02
N ALA A 41 -18.65 -8.77 14.90
CA ALA A 41 -19.05 -9.32 13.61
C ALA A 41 -19.91 -8.35 12.78
N SER A 42 -20.59 -7.40 13.43
CA SER A 42 -21.27 -6.29 12.77
C SER A 42 -21.39 -5.07 13.69
N PRO A 43 -21.65 -3.88 13.14
CA PRO A 43 -21.94 -2.69 13.93
C PRO A 43 -23.16 -2.78 14.84
N LYS A 44 -24.05 -3.77 14.61
CA LYS A 44 -25.27 -4.01 15.39
C LYS A 44 -25.11 -5.17 16.38
N ALA A 45 -23.91 -5.75 16.49
CA ALA A 45 -23.67 -6.84 17.43
C ALA A 45 -23.87 -6.33 18.87
N HIS A 46 -24.60 -7.10 19.67
CA HIS A 46 -24.71 -6.85 21.11
C HIS A 46 -23.42 -7.32 21.78
N LEU A 47 -22.73 -6.40 22.45
CA LEU A 47 -21.52 -6.67 23.21
C LEU A 47 -21.81 -6.43 24.68
N THR A 48 -21.17 -7.22 25.53
CA THR A 48 -21.03 -6.88 26.95
C THR A 48 -20.09 -5.68 27.12
N ASP A 49 -20.19 -4.97 28.23
CA ASP A 49 -19.26 -3.86 28.56
C ASP A 49 -17.80 -4.32 28.56
N GLN A 50 -17.56 -5.56 29.00
CA GLN A 50 -16.23 -6.17 29.02
C GLN A 50 -15.68 -6.41 27.60
N GLU A 51 -16.50 -6.93 26.68
CA GLU A 51 -16.10 -7.14 25.28
C GLU A 51 -15.84 -5.81 24.57
N LEU A 52 -16.70 -4.82 24.81
CA LEU A 52 -16.52 -3.48 24.26
C LEU A 52 -15.22 -2.83 24.77
N ALA A 53 -14.96 -2.90 26.08
CA ALA A 53 -13.74 -2.38 26.67
C ALA A 53 -12.48 -3.09 26.14
N ALA A 54 -12.54 -4.42 26.00
CA ALA A 54 -11.44 -5.21 25.44
C ALA A 54 -11.15 -4.85 23.98
N TYR A 55 -12.19 -4.70 23.15
CA TYR A 55 -12.02 -4.28 21.77
C TYR A 55 -11.45 -2.85 21.67
N ALA A 56 -11.99 -1.90 22.45
CA ALA A 56 -11.50 -0.53 22.47
C ALA A 56 -10.03 -0.42 22.89
N ALA A 57 -9.62 -1.18 23.91
CA ALA A 57 -8.22 -1.25 24.33
C ALA A 57 -7.33 -1.84 23.21
N ALA A 58 -7.75 -2.93 22.59
CA ALA A 58 -6.98 -3.56 21.51
C ALA A 58 -6.84 -2.66 20.27
N VAL A 59 -7.87 -1.88 19.93
CA VAL A 59 -7.80 -0.88 18.86
C VAL A 59 -6.80 0.22 19.22
N THR A 60 -6.82 0.71 20.45
CA THR A 60 -5.87 1.73 20.94
C THR A 60 -4.43 1.22 20.87
N ASP A 61 -4.18 -0.01 21.34
CA ASP A 61 -2.85 -0.64 21.29
C ASP A 61 -2.36 -0.82 19.84
N TYR A 62 -3.28 -1.22 18.95
CA TYR A 62 -3.01 -1.34 17.52
C TYR A 62 -2.63 0.01 16.88
N GLU A 63 -3.38 1.07 17.16
CA GLU A 63 -3.10 2.43 16.64
C GLU A 63 -1.73 2.93 17.12
N VAL A 64 -1.44 2.83 18.41
CA VAL A 64 -0.15 3.26 18.98
C VAL A 64 1.01 2.45 18.38
N ALA A 65 0.86 1.13 18.28
CA ALA A 65 1.90 0.28 17.70
C ALA A 65 2.14 0.60 16.22
N PHE A 66 1.08 0.88 15.46
CA PHE A 66 1.17 1.31 14.07
C PHE A 66 1.94 2.62 13.93
N ASP A 67 1.62 3.64 14.73
CA ASP A 67 2.28 4.95 14.68
C ASP A 67 3.78 4.85 15.00
N VAL A 68 4.15 3.98 15.94
CA VAL A 68 5.56 3.73 16.28
C VAL A 68 6.26 3.01 15.14
N ALA A 69 5.66 1.95 14.58
CA ALA A 69 6.23 1.22 13.45
C ALA A 69 6.36 2.10 12.19
N GLU A 70 5.36 2.95 11.90
CA GLU A 70 5.37 3.85 10.75
C GLU A 70 6.46 4.92 10.87
N ARG A 71 6.62 5.52 12.06
CA ARG A 71 7.71 6.48 12.30
C ARG A 71 9.07 5.84 12.09
N GLU A 72 9.25 4.61 12.55
CA GLU A 72 10.50 3.88 12.33
C GLU A 72 10.71 3.54 10.86
N ALA A 73 9.66 3.08 10.16
CA ALA A 73 9.75 2.78 8.74
C ALA A 73 10.12 4.02 7.91
N ARG A 74 9.60 5.20 8.28
CA ARG A 74 9.98 6.48 7.67
C ARG A 74 11.41 6.90 8.00
N ARG A 75 11.93 6.53 9.17
CA ARG A 75 13.30 6.81 9.60
C ARG A 75 14.31 5.93 8.87
N LEU A 76 14.01 4.64 8.76
CA LEU A 76 14.86 3.64 8.08
C LEU A 76 14.79 3.77 6.56
N LYS A 77 13.59 3.94 5.99
CA LYS A 77 13.34 3.87 4.54
C LYS A 77 13.92 2.58 3.96
N ASP A 78 14.97 2.70 3.14
CA ASP A 78 15.68 1.62 2.46
C ASP A 78 17.09 1.38 3.06
N SER A 79 17.36 1.86 4.28
CA SER A 79 18.67 1.74 4.94
C SER A 79 19.11 0.30 5.14
N ASP A 80 18.16 -0.60 5.35
CA ASP A 80 18.39 -2.01 5.68
C ASP A 80 18.67 -2.86 4.42
N PHE A 81 18.50 -2.27 3.24
CA PHE A 81 18.79 -2.90 1.96
C PHE A 81 20.25 -2.67 1.57
N THR A 82 20.82 -3.60 0.83
CA THR A 82 22.12 -3.41 0.16
C THR A 82 22.02 -2.35 -0.94
N GLU A 83 23.16 -1.84 -1.41
CA GLU A 83 23.17 -0.84 -2.49
C GLU A 83 22.48 -1.35 -3.77
N THR A 84 22.69 -2.63 -4.12
CA THR A 84 22.05 -3.27 -5.28
C THR A 84 20.54 -3.32 -5.11
N GLU A 85 20.06 -3.73 -3.93
CA GLU A 85 18.63 -3.81 -3.66
C GLU A 85 17.98 -2.42 -3.64
N ARG A 86 18.65 -1.40 -3.08
CA ARG A 86 18.19 0.01 -3.17
C ARG A 86 18.04 0.48 -4.61
N LYS A 87 18.97 0.12 -5.51
CA LYS A 87 18.86 0.44 -6.95
C LYS A 87 17.65 -0.24 -7.59
N ARG A 88 17.36 -1.49 -7.23
CA ARG A 88 16.16 -2.21 -7.68
C ARG A 88 14.89 -1.53 -7.18
N LEU A 89 14.82 -1.15 -5.90
CA LEU A 89 13.67 -0.42 -5.34
C LEU A 89 13.45 0.94 -6.03
N ALA A 90 14.51 1.70 -6.27
CA ALA A 90 14.43 2.96 -7.01
C ALA A 90 13.93 2.75 -8.46
N THR A 91 14.40 1.69 -9.12
CA THR A 91 13.96 1.32 -10.47
C THR A 91 12.49 0.91 -10.48
N ALA A 92 12.05 0.11 -9.51
CA ALA A 92 10.64 -0.24 -9.32
C ALA A 92 9.77 1.00 -9.13
N GLN A 93 10.22 1.97 -8.33
CA GLN A 93 9.49 3.23 -8.11
C GLN A 93 9.31 4.03 -9.42
N GLN A 94 10.37 4.13 -10.23
CA GLN A 94 10.32 4.83 -11.51
C GLN A 94 9.40 4.10 -12.51
N LEU A 95 9.52 2.79 -12.63
CA LEU A 95 8.64 1.99 -13.49
C LEU A 95 7.18 2.05 -13.03
N LEU A 96 6.94 2.09 -11.72
CA LEU A 96 5.60 2.22 -11.17
C LEU A 96 4.96 3.55 -11.57
N SER A 97 5.72 4.66 -11.61
CA SER A 97 5.20 5.94 -12.11
C SER A 97 4.74 5.84 -13.56
N VAL A 98 5.48 5.12 -14.43
CA VAL A 98 5.07 4.89 -15.82
C VAL A 98 3.86 3.97 -15.89
N ALA A 99 3.81 2.92 -15.08
CA ALA A 99 2.74 1.93 -15.09
C ALA A 99 1.35 2.54 -14.78
N VAL A 100 1.31 3.61 -13.99
CA VAL A 100 0.06 4.30 -13.59
C VAL A 100 -0.13 5.64 -14.29
N ASP A 101 0.77 6.03 -15.20
CA ASP A 101 0.70 7.32 -15.90
C ASP A 101 -0.35 7.26 -17.02
N SER A 102 -1.39 8.08 -16.92
CA SER A 102 -2.42 8.21 -17.95
C SER A 102 -1.91 8.82 -19.25
N ALA A 103 -0.73 9.44 -19.30
CA ALA A 103 -0.15 9.92 -20.55
C ALA A 103 0.60 8.83 -21.33
N ALA A 104 0.97 7.72 -20.68
CA ALA A 104 1.67 6.60 -21.30
C ALA A 104 0.72 5.68 -22.09
N THR A 105 1.23 5.04 -23.14
CA THR A 105 0.43 4.09 -23.93
C THR A 105 0.11 2.83 -23.11
N PRO A 106 -1.02 2.14 -23.38
CA PRO A 106 -1.36 0.91 -22.65
C PRO A 106 -0.25 -0.16 -22.70
N ALA A 107 0.48 -0.28 -23.82
CA ALA A 107 1.58 -1.22 -23.96
C ALA A 107 2.77 -0.87 -23.04
N GLU A 108 3.16 0.39 -22.98
CA GLU A 108 4.24 0.87 -22.09
C GLU A 108 3.88 0.63 -20.62
N ARG A 109 2.64 0.93 -20.22
CA ARG A 109 2.17 0.69 -18.85
C ARG A 109 2.20 -0.78 -18.46
N GLN A 110 1.78 -1.67 -19.37
CA GLN A 110 1.81 -3.12 -19.15
C GLN A 110 3.24 -3.66 -19.04
N VAL A 111 4.17 -3.17 -19.87
CA VAL A 111 5.59 -3.52 -19.77
C VAL A 111 6.17 -3.02 -18.44
N ALA A 112 5.89 -1.76 -18.07
CA ALA A 112 6.34 -1.18 -16.81
C ALA A 112 5.81 -1.95 -15.60
N TYR A 113 4.52 -2.30 -15.58
CA TYR A 113 3.90 -3.12 -14.53
C TYR A 113 4.62 -4.47 -14.33
N LYS A 114 4.88 -5.20 -15.42
CA LYS A 114 5.61 -6.48 -15.35
C LYS A 114 7.01 -6.30 -14.77
N ARG A 115 7.73 -5.25 -15.21
CA ARG A 115 9.06 -4.91 -14.70
C ARG A 115 9.04 -4.52 -13.22
N VAL A 116 8.03 -3.78 -12.75
CA VAL A 116 7.85 -3.49 -11.31
C VAL A 116 7.83 -4.79 -10.51
N ARG A 117 7.05 -5.79 -10.94
CA ARG A 117 6.95 -7.08 -10.25
C ARG A 117 8.29 -7.83 -10.21
N GLU A 118 9.03 -7.82 -11.32
CA GLU A 118 10.38 -8.40 -11.38
C GLU A 118 11.37 -7.70 -10.43
N GLU A 119 11.32 -6.37 -10.35
CA GLU A 119 12.21 -5.61 -9.48
C GLU A 119 11.90 -5.79 -7.99
N LEU A 120 10.64 -5.99 -7.63
CA LEU A 120 10.23 -6.23 -6.24
C LEU A 120 10.39 -7.68 -5.80
N ASP A 121 10.51 -8.62 -6.75
CA ASP A 121 10.64 -10.04 -6.45
C ASP A 121 11.86 -10.31 -5.55
N GLY A 122 11.59 -11.03 -4.47
CA GLY A 122 12.56 -11.32 -3.41
C GLY A 122 12.94 -10.15 -2.48
N LEU A 123 12.45 -8.92 -2.73
CA LEU A 123 12.74 -7.75 -1.90
C LEU A 123 11.58 -7.39 -0.97
N ILE A 124 10.37 -7.33 -1.54
CA ILE A 124 9.17 -6.90 -0.83
C ILE A 124 8.02 -7.83 -1.23
N VAL A 125 7.30 -8.34 -0.23
CA VAL A 125 6.05 -9.06 -0.46
C VAL A 125 4.93 -8.04 -0.67
N VAL A 126 4.36 -8.02 -1.87
CA VAL A 126 3.19 -7.22 -2.22
C VAL A 126 1.94 -8.07 -1.99
N SER A 127 0.92 -7.52 -1.32
CA SER A 127 -0.35 -8.22 -1.10
C SER A 127 -1.12 -8.43 -2.42
N ASP A 128 -1.96 -9.46 -2.45
CA ASP A 128 -2.85 -9.73 -3.59
C ASP A 128 -3.80 -8.55 -3.84
N GLU A 129 -4.29 -7.92 -2.77
CA GLU A 129 -5.14 -6.73 -2.86
C GLU A 129 -4.40 -5.53 -3.47
N ALA A 130 -3.13 -5.27 -3.11
CA ALA A 130 -2.34 -4.22 -3.73
C ALA A 130 -2.11 -4.50 -5.22
N ILE A 131 -1.87 -5.76 -5.60
CA ILE A 131 -1.75 -6.18 -7.00
C ILE A 131 -3.04 -5.88 -7.75
N VAL A 132 -4.20 -6.26 -7.21
CA VAL A 132 -5.50 -5.99 -7.83
C VAL A 132 -5.75 -4.49 -7.99
N VAL A 133 -5.43 -3.68 -6.98
CA VAL A 133 -5.56 -2.22 -7.06
C VAL A 133 -4.63 -1.64 -8.12
N LEU A 134 -3.38 -2.12 -8.20
CA LEU A 134 -2.42 -1.69 -9.20
C LEU A 134 -2.88 -2.07 -10.61
N GLU A 135 -3.32 -3.31 -10.83
CA GLU A 135 -3.80 -3.78 -12.14
C GLU A 135 -4.98 -2.95 -12.65
N LYS A 136 -5.92 -2.60 -11.76
CA LYS A 136 -7.01 -1.68 -12.10
C LYS A 136 -6.50 -0.33 -12.58
N LYS A 137 -5.49 0.25 -11.91
CA LYS A 137 -4.88 1.52 -12.32
C LYS A 137 -4.19 1.42 -13.68
N VAL A 138 -3.42 0.35 -13.90
CA VAL A 138 -2.70 0.11 -15.17
C VAL A 138 -3.69 -0.07 -16.35
N ALA A 139 -4.84 -0.69 -16.10
CA ALA A 139 -5.87 -0.99 -17.10
C ALA A 139 -6.79 0.19 -17.46
N LEU A 140 -6.77 1.31 -16.73
CA LEU A 140 -7.65 2.46 -16.99
C LEU A 140 -7.44 3.03 -18.42
N PRO A 141 -8.50 3.17 -19.24
CA PRO A 141 -8.43 3.85 -20.53
C PRO A 141 -8.21 5.37 -20.38
N LEU A 142 -7.70 6.00 -21.44
CA LEU A 142 -7.26 7.40 -21.52
C LEU A 142 -8.40 8.45 -21.47
N ASP A 143 -9.68 8.02 -21.43
CA ASP A 143 -10.80 8.83 -21.92
C ASP A 143 -11.48 9.76 -20.90
N ALA A 144 -10.78 10.19 -19.84
CA ALA A 144 -11.33 11.17 -18.90
C ALA A 144 -10.91 12.63 -19.20
N ALA A 145 -9.92 12.86 -20.06
CA ALA A 145 -9.35 14.20 -20.30
C ALA A 145 -9.81 14.88 -21.61
N ALA A 146 -10.61 14.22 -22.45
CA ALA A 146 -11.00 14.75 -23.77
C ALA A 146 -12.40 15.41 -23.83
N SER A 147 -13.14 15.45 -22.71
CA SER A 147 -14.55 15.92 -22.70
C SER A 147 -14.74 17.42 -22.43
N ASP A 148 -13.67 18.24 -22.44
CA ASP A 148 -13.78 19.69 -22.17
C ASP A 148 -13.20 20.57 -23.29
N ALA A 149 -13.41 20.16 -24.56
CA ALA A 149 -13.18 21.04 -25.70
C ALA A 149 -14.46 21.85 -25.99
N PRO A 150 -14.42 23.20 -26.01
CA PRO A 150 -15.60 24.00 -26.28
C PRO A 150 -16.03 23.84 -27.75
N ALA A 151 -17.33 23.69 -27.97
CA ALA A 151 -17.92 23.57 -29.30
C ALA A 151 -17.58 24.79 -30.19
N PRO A 152 -17.28 24.60 -31.49
CA PRO A 152 -17.04 25.73 -32.38
C PRO A 152 -18.34 26.50 -32.60
N ALA A 153 -18.25 27.84 -32.50
CA ALA A 153 -19.33 28.75 -32.82
C ALA A 153 -19.77 28.57 -34.28
N ALA A 154 -21.07 28.38 -34.48
CA ALA A 154 -21.68 28.37 -35.80
C ALA A 154 -21.93 29.82 -36.27
N ASP A 155 -21.39 30.16 -37.43
CA ASP A 155 -21.83 31.29 -38.27
C ASP A 155 -23.11 30.93 -39.04
#